data_AF-A0A0E3WRW9-F1
#
_entry.id   AF-A0A0E3WRW9-F1
#
_cell.length_a   1.000
_cell.length_b   1.000
_cell.length_c   1.000
_cell.angle_alpha   90.00
_cell.angle_beta   90.00
_cell.angle_gamma   90.00
#
_symmetry.space_group_name_H-M   'P 1'
#
loop_
_entity.id
_entity.type
_entity.pdbx_description
1 polymer ?
#
loop_
_entity_poly.entity_id
_entity_poly.type
_entity_poly.pdbx_seq_one_letter_code
_entity_poly.pdbx_strand_id
1 'polypeptide(L)'
;MLVFVINQNKKPLMPCKPSIARKLLQAGKAKVVRNTPFTIKLLFGSSGYTQPVIAGMDTGSKVVGCAAIANGKVLYQSEIYLRENVSKKMEQRKMYRRTRRGRKTRYRPARFANRGNSRRERKIGSFHQKQT
;
A
#
# COMPACT_ATOMS: atom_id res chain seq x y z
N MET A 1 -15.61 4.70 17.75
CA MET A 1 -15.79 4.61 16.28
C MET A 1 -16.29 5.94 15.75
N LEU A 2 -15.63 6.48 14.72
CA LEU A 2 -16.01 7.70 14.03
C LEU A 2 -16.58 7.36 12.65
N VAL A 3 -17.39 8.25 12.09
CA VAL A 3 -17.93 8.14 10.74
C VAL A 3 -17.29 9.20 9.86
N PHE A 4 -16.69 8.79 8.75
CA PHE A 4 -16.08 9.71 7.80
C PHE A 4 -17.16 10.40 6.97
N VAL A 5 -16.98 11.68 6.72
CA VAL A 5 -17.99 12.51 6.06
C VAL A 5 -17.40 13.15 4.82
N ILE A 6 -18.13 13.04 3.71
CA ILE A 6 -17.82 13.70 2.45
C ILE A 6 -18.92 14.73 2.17
N ASN A 7 -18.54 15.95 1.80
CA ASN A 7 -19.47 17.01 1.41
C ASN A 7 -20.16 16.68 0.07
N GLN A 8 -21.23 17.38 -0.28
CA GLN A 8 -21.93 17.23 -1.56
C GLN A 8 -20.96 17.34 -2.76
N ASN A 9 -20.01 18.27 -2.66
CA ASN A 9 -18.98 18.56 -3.67
C ASN A 9 -17.76 17.62 -3.61
N LYS A 10 -17.88 16.43 -2.99
CA LYS A 10 -16.83 15.41 -2.86
C LYS A 10 -15.59 15.84 -2.06
N LYS A 11 -15.61 17.00 -1.41
CA LYS A 11 -14.56 17.43 -0.48
C LYS A 11 -14.72 16.73 0.88
N PRO A 12 -13.65 16.21 1.50
CA PRO A 12 -13.73 15.59 2.82
C PRO A 12 -14.07 16.65 3.88
N LEU A 13 -14.83 16.22 4.89
CA LEU A 13 -15.11 16.99 6.11
C LEU A 13 -14.54 16.24 7.32
N MET A 14 -14.56 16.90 8.47
CA MET A 14 -14.23 16.24 9.72
C MET A 14 -15.18 15.08 10.01
N PRO A 15 -14.67 13.96 10.53
CA PRO A 15 -15.51 12.84 10.90
C PRO A 15 -16.46 13.23 12.04
N CYS A 16 -17.64 12.61 12.05
CA CYS A 16 -18.65 12.87 13.05
C CYS A 16 -18.89 11.64 13.95
N LYS A 17 -19.62 11.86 15.04
CA LYS A 17 -20.07 10.77 15.92
C LYS A 17 -21.10 9.90 15.18
N PRO A 18 -21.13 8.57 15.40
CA PRO A 18 -22.12 7.69 14.79
C PRO A 18 -23.57 8.11 15.04
N SER A 19 -23.87 8.74 16.18
CA SER A 19 -25.19 9.28 16.49
C SER A 19 -25.63 10.38 15.52
N ILE A 20 -24.70 11.25 15.09
CA ILE A 20 -24.97 12.30 14.10
C ILE A 20 -25.17 11.67 12.73
N ALA A 21 -24.28 10.75 12.34
CA ALA A 21 -24.38 10.03 11.07
C ALA A 21 -25.74 9.31 10.94
N ARG A 22 -26.20 8.63 12.00
CA ARG A 22 -27.51 7.96 12.02
C ARG A 22 -28.65 8.95 11.81
N LYS A 23 -28.67 10.07 12.53
CA LYS A 23 -29.70 11.12 12.37
C LYS A 23 -29.72 11.68 10.95
N LEU A 24 -28.55 11.91 10.35
CA LEU A 24 -28.45 12.39 8.98
C LEU A 24 -28.96 11.38 7.95
N LEU A 25 -28.69 10.10 8.15
CA LEU A 25 -29.17 9.02 7.29
C LEU A 25 -30.70 8.83 7.43
N GLN A 26 -31.22 8.82 8.65
CA GLN A 26 -32.67 8.72 8.92
C GLN A 26 -33.45 9.90 8.35
N ALA A 27 -32.88 11.11 8.43
CA ALA A 27 -33.49 12.30 7.85
C ALA A 27 -33.31 12.42 6.32
N GLY A 28 -32.71 11.43 5.65
CA GLY A 28 -32.47 11.47 4.20
C GLY A 28 -31.48 12.54 3.74
N LYS A 29 -30.69 13.14 4.65
CA LYS A 29 -29.75 14.24 4.36
C LYS A 29 -28.36 13.76 3.95
N ALA A 30 -28.08 12.47 4.12
CA ALA A 30 -26.83 11.83 3.74
C ALA A 30 -27.11 10.45 3.14
N LYS A 31 -26.12 9.93 2.40
CA LYS A 31 -26.12 8.54 1.91
C LYS A 31 -24.82 7.84 2.26
N VAL A 32 -24.89 6.53 2.49
CA VAL A 32 -23.68 5.70 2.67
C VAL A 32 -22.96 5.58 1.33
N VAL A 33 -21.64 5.77 1.33
CA VAL A 33 -20.80 5.60 0.13
C VAL A 33 -19.77 4.48 0.28
N ARG A 34 -19.44 4.09 1.51
CA ARG A 34 -18.50 3.00 1.80
C ARG A 34 -18.80 2.41 3.17
N ASN A 35 -18.72 1.09 3.29
CA ASN A 35 -18.97 0.39 4.55
C ASN A 35 -17.73 0.35 5.45
N THR A 36 -16.53 0.17 4.87
CA THR A 36 -15.28 0.05 5.64
C THR A 36 -14.13 0.83 4.98
N PRO A 37 -13.61 1.91 5.61
CA PRO A 37 -14.20 2.54 6.79
C PRO A 37 -15.59 3.11 6.48
N PHE A 38 -16.46 3.19 7.48
CA PHE A 38 -17.84 3.65 7.29
C PHE A 38 -17.86 5.14 6.95
N THR A 39 -18.35 5.44 5.76
CA THR A 39 -18.30 6.79 5.19
C THR A 39 -19.66 7.18 4.64
N ILE A 40 -20.13 8.37 5.02
CA ILE A 40 -21.34 8.98 4.50
C ILE A 40 -21.01 10.19 3.62
N LYS A 41 -21.86 10.46 2.64
CA LYS A 41 -21.82 11.68 1.83
C LYS A 41 -23.06 12.52 2.10
N LEU A 42 -22.87 13.80 2.43
CA LEU A 42 -23.96 14.76 2.58
C LEU A 42 -24.59 15.07 1.21
N LEU A 43 -25.91 15.22 1.19
CA LEU A 43 -26.67 15.61 0.01
C LEU A 43 -26.90 17.13 -0.07
N PHE A 44 -26.51 17.85 0.97
CA PHE A 44 -26.57 19.31 1.06
C PHE A 44 -25.18 19.91 1.24
N GLY A 45 -25.04 21.20 0.91
CA GLY A 45 -23.80 21.93 1.04
C GLY A 45 -23.41 22.23 2.48
N SER A 46 -22.13 22.10 2.80
CA SER A 46 -21.54 22.51 4.08
C SER A 46 -20.31 23.39 3.85
N SER A 47 -20.02 24.25 4.83
CA SER A 47 -18.97 25.28 4.80
C SER A 47 -17.53 24.76 4.75
N GLY A 48 -17.31 23.44 4.82
CA GLY A 48 -16.02 22.85 4.45
C GLY A 48 -14.90 23.00 5.47
N TYR A 49 -15.16 23.57 6.64
CA TYR A 49 -14.13 23.78 7.66
C TYR A 49 -13.54 22.45 8.16
N THR A 50 -12.22 22.38 8.18
CA THR A 50 -11.45 21.22 8.65
C THR A 50 -10.32 21.69 9.56
N GLN A 51 -9.90 20.85 10.49
CA GLN A 51 -8.70 21.09 11.30
C GLN A 51 -7.49 20.37 10.67
N PRO A 52 -6.27 20.86 10.92
CA PRO A 52 -5.06 20.14 10.56
C PRO A 52 -5.04 18.73 11.17
N VAL A 53 -4.67 17.74 10.36
CA VAL A 53 -4.55 16.34 10.77
C VAL A 53 -3.11 15.91 10.58
N ILE A 54 -2.51 15.34 11.63
CA ILE A 54 -1.19 14.73 11.56
C ILE A 54 -1.37 13.24 11.34
N ALA A 55 -0.79 12.73 10.26
CA ALA A 55 -0.76 11.29 9.96
C ALA A 55 0.61 10.72 10.32
N GLY A 56 0.62 9.64 11.07
CA GLY A 56 1.81 8.87 11.41
C GLY A 56 1.72 7.47 10.82
N MET A 57 2.85 6.95 10.33
CA MET A 57 3.00 5.57 9.87
C MET A 57 4.23 4.97 10.53
N ASP A 58 4.05 3.84 11.20
CA ASP A 58 5.13 3.03 11.74
C ASP A 58 5.34 1.79 10.85
N THR A 59 6.53 1.67 10.28
CA THR A 59 6.85 0.62 9.30
C THR A 59 7.62 -0.52 9.97
N GLY A 60 6.89 -1.52 10.44
CA GLY A 60 7.47 -2.79 10.87
C GLY A 60 7.76 -3.73 9.69
N SER A 61 8.60 -4.76 9.93
CA SER A 61 8.93 -5.77 8.90
C SER A 61 7.74 -6.65 8.51
N LYS A 62 6.78 -6.82 9.43
CA LYS A 62 5.58 -7.66 9.26
C LYS A 62 4.28 -6.89 9.30
N VAL A 63 4.22 -5.82 10.10
CA VAL A 63 3.01 -5.04 10.33
C VAL A 63 3.35 -3.58 10.15
N VAL A 64 2.52 -2.86 9.41
CA VAL A 64 2.59 -1.41 9.28
C VAL A 64 1.42 -0.81 10.05
N GLY A 65 1.72 0.01 11.05
CA GLY A 65 0.73 0.76 11.81
C GLY A 65 0.49 2.13 11.19
N CYS A 66 -0.76 2.54 11.04
CA CYS A 66 -1.13 3.86 10.54
C CYS A 66 -2.06 4.53 11.55
N ALA A 67 -1.82 5.80 11.86
CA ALA A 67 -2.69 6.60 12.72
C ALA A 67 -2.86 8.02 12.16
N ALA A 68 -4.03 8.62 12.39
CA ALA A 68 -4.29 10.03 12.09
C ALA A 68 -4.88 10.71 13.31
N ILE A 69 -4.30 11.84 13.70
CA ILE A 69 -4.64 12.59 14.93
C ILE A 69 -4.99 14.03 14.58
N ALA A 70 -6.04 14.55 15.20
CA ALA A 70 -6.39 15.97 15.15
C ALA A 70 -6.86 16.41 16.54
N ASN A 71 -6.45 17.61 16.99
CA ASN A 71 -6.80 18.17 18.31
C ASN A 71 -6.63 17.17 19.46
N GLY A 72 -5.52 16.42 19.47
CA GLY A 72 -5.22 15.42 20.51
C GLY A 72 -6.11 14.18 20.49
N LYS A 73 -6.94 13.98 19.44
CA LYS A 73 -7.82 12.82 19.30
C LYS A 73 -7.47 12.00 18.07
N VAL A 74 -7.47 10.68 18.24
CA VAL A 74 -7.27 9.72 17.14
C VAL A 74 -8.52 9.67 16.27
N LEU A 75 -8.39 10.06 15.01
CA LEU A 75 -9.44 10.00 14.01
C LEU A 75 -9.49 8.66 13.28
N TYR A 76 -8.31 8.07 13.05
CA TYR A 76 -8.13 6.83 12.31
C TYR A 76 -6.96 6.04 12.90
N GLN A 77 -7.11 4.73 12.94
CA GLN A 77 -6.05 3.79 13.25
C GLN A 77 -6.24 2.53 12.41
N SER A 78 -5.16 1.95 11.91
CA SER A 78 -5.17 0.66 11.24
C SER A 78 -3.83 -0.05 11.33
N GLU A 79 -3.90 -1.36 11.18
CA GLU A 79 -2.75 -2.24 11.05
C GLU A 79 -2.83 -2.96 9.71
N ILE A 80 -1.72 -2.97 8.98
CA ILE A 80 -1.60 -3.63 7.69
C ILE A 80 -0.60 -4.76 7.84
N TYR A 81 -1.07 -5.99 7.69
CA TYR A 81 -0.22 -7.18 7.72
C TYR A 81 0.45 -7.36 6.35
N LEU A 82 1.78 -7.25 6.34
CA LEU A 82 2.59 -7.42 5.15
C LEU A 82 2.82 -8.90 4.85
N ARG A 83 3.02 -9.18 3.57
CA ARG A 83 3.20 -10.54 3.07
C ARG A 83 4.64 -11.00 3.20
N GLU A 84 4.89 -11.96 4.08
CA GLU A 84 6.26 -12.46 4.36
C GLU A 84 6.78 -13.47 3.32
N ASN A 85 5.91 -14.23 2.67
CA ASN A 85 6.31 -15.37 1.84
C ASN A 85 6.79 -15.01 0.42
N VAL A 86 6.96 -13.72 0.11
CA VAL A 86 7.37 -13.26 -1.22
C VAL A 86 8.77 -13.75 -1.55
N SER A 87 9.73 -13.55 -0.65
CA SER A 87 11.13 -13.96 -0.85
C SER A 87 11.24 -15.47 -1.11
N LYS A 88 10.63 -16.29 -0.23
CA LYS A 88 10.59 -17.75 -0.37
C LYS A 88 9.99 -18.20 -1.70
N LYS A 89 8.88 -17.59 -2.15
CA LYS A 89 8.27 -17.94 -3.45
C LYS A 89 9.15 -17.53 -4.63
N MET A 90 9.88 -16.41 -4.53
CA MET A 90 10.83 -15.99 -5.56
C MET A 90 12.03 -16.93 -5.66
N GLU A 91 12.54 -17.40 -4.53
CA GLU A 91 13.58 -18.42 -4.46
C GLU A 91 13.10 -19.75 -5.05
N GLN A 92 11.92 -20.22 -4.66
CA GLN A 92 11.33 -21.44 -5.20
C GLN A 92 11.12 -21.35 -6.73
N ARG A 93 10.63 -20.20 -7.23
CA ARG A 93 10.51 -19.92 -8.66
C ARG A 93 11.88 -19.91 -9.37
N LYS A 94 12.94 -19.42 -8.73
CA LYS A 94 14.32 -19.48 -9.24
C LYS A 94 14.80 -20.93 -9.30
N MET A 95 14.59 -21.71 -8.24
CA MET A 95 14.95 -23.14 -8.16
C MET A 95 14.25 -23.95 -9.25
N TYR A 96 12.93 -23.86 -9.39
CA TYR A 96 12.18 -24.61 -10.42
C TYR A 96 12.64 -24.26 -11.85
N ARG A 97 12.95 -22.98 -12.12
CA ARG A 97 13.54 -22.57 -13.41
C ARG A 97 14.90 -23.21 -13.65
N ARG A 98 15.75 -23.29 -12.63
CA ARG A 98 17.06 -23.96 -12.71
C ARG A 98 16.88 -25.45 -12.98
N THR A 99 16.06 -26.14 -12.20
CA THR A 99 15.78 -27.57 -12.35
C THR A 99 15.23 -27.92 -13.73
N ARG A 100 14.28 -27.13 -14.25
CA ARG A 100 13.74 -27.34 -15.60
C ARG A 100 14.81 -27.22 -16.68
N ARG A 101 15.69 -26.21 -16.59
CA ARG A 101 16.82 -26.01 -17.52
C ARG A 101 17.90 -27.09 -17.40
N GLY A 102 18.02 -27.75 -16.25
CA GLY A 102 18.97 -28.86 -16.07
C GLY A 102 18.40 -30.20 -16.51
N ARG A 103 17.17 -30.53 -16.11
CA ARG A 103 16.58 -31.87 -16.28
C ARG A 103 15.77 -32.06 -17.55
N LYS A 104 15.08 -31.02 -18.05
CA LYS A 104 14.05 -31.15 -19.11
C LYS A 104 14.47 -30.61 -20.47
N THR A 105 15.69 -30.09 -20.59
CA THR A 105 16.21 -29.58 -21.87
C THR A 105 17.42 -30.39 -22.32
N ARG A 106 17.17 -31.65 -22.71
CA ARG A 106 18.19 -32.64 -23.13
C ARG A 106 19.12 -32.11 -24.23
N TYR A 107 18.59 -31.32 -25.17
CA TYR A 107 19.34 -30.76 -26.30
C TYR A 107 19.70 -29.28 -26.15
N ARG A 108 19.44 -28.65 -24.99
CA ARG A 108 19.77 -27.23 -24.80
C ARG A 108 21.16 -27.12 -24.18
N PRO A 109 22.19 -26.70 -24.93
CA PRO A 109 23.53 -26.50 -24.37
C PRO A 109 23.50 -25.43 -23.27
N ALA A 110 24.30 -25.64 -22.24
CA ALA A 110 24.41 -24.72 -21.13
C ALA A 110 24.98 -23.36 -21.62
N ARG A 111 24.22 -22.27 -21.43
CA ARG A 111 24.58 -20.93 -21.95
C ARG A 111 25.46 -20.13 -20.99
N PHE A 112 26.35 -20.76 -20.22
CA PHE A 112 27.23 -20.02 -19.29
C PHE A 112 28.18 -19.08 -20.05
N ALA A 113 28.71 -19.56 -21.18
CA ALA A 113 29.54 -18.78 -22.09
C ALA A 113 28.74 -17.79 -22.97
N ASN A 114 27.48 -18.07 -23.30
CA ASN A 114 26.69 -17.31 -24.30
C ASN A 114 25.79 -16.21 -23.72
N ARG A 115 26.09 -15.70 -22.52
CA ARG A 115 25.43 -14.49 -22.02
C ARG A 115 26.14 -13.27 -22.62
N GLY A 116 25.70 -12.81 -23.80
CA GLY A 116 26.30 -11.63 -24.48
C GLY A 116 26.43 -10.40 -23.57
N ASN A 117 25.47 -10.18 -22.67
CA ASN A 117 25.51 -9.08 -21.69
C ASN A 117 26.54 -9.24 -20.56
N SER A 118 27.15 -10.42 -20.40
CA SER A 118 28.24 -10.68 -19.43
C SER A 118 29.63 -10.46 -20.01
N ARG A 119 29.76 -10.43 -21.34
CA ARG A 119 31.00 -10.20 -22.09
C ARG A 119 31.14 -8.75 -22.58
N ARG A 120 30.20 -7.87 -22.21
CA ARG A 120 30.18 -6.48 -22.64
C ARG A 120 31.23 -5.70 -21.83
N GLU A 121 32.21 -5.11 -22.49
CA GLU A 121 33.34 -4.40 -21.86
C GLU A 121 32.91 -3.21 -21.00
N ARG A 122 31.77 -2.57 -21.30
CA ARG A 122 31.26 -1.42 -20.55
C ARG A 122 30.16 -1.83 -19.56
N LYS A 123 30.51 -2.63 -18.57
CA LYS A 123 29.59 -2.95 -17.46
C LYS A 123 29.83 -1.98 -16.32
N ILE A 124 28.76 -1.42 -15.76
CA ILE A 124 28.77 -0.41 -14.68
C ILE A 124 29.39 -0.94 -13.34
N GLY A 125 29.91 -2.17 -13.30
CA GLY A 125 30.47 -2.79 -12.08
C GLY A 125 31.89 -3.34 -12.21
N SER A 126 32.59 -3.16 -13.34
CA SER A 126 34.02 -3.54 -13.43
C SER A 126 34.89 -2.39 -12.96
N PHE A 127 34.91 -2.15 -11.64
CA PHE A 127 35.96 -1.34 -11.04
C PHE A 127 37.28 -2.12 -11.18
N HIS A 128 38.08 -1.74 -12.18
CA HIS A 128 39.50 -2.07 -12.18
C HIS A 128 40.10 -1.38 -10.95
N GLN A 129 40.41 -2.16 -9.90
CA GLN A 129 41.41 -1.74 -8.93
C GLN A 129 42.73 -1.66 -9.70
N LYS A 130 43.13 -0.45 -10.10
CA LYS A 130 44.51 -0.19 -10.48
C LYS A 130 45.32 -0.27 -9.18
N GLN A 131 46.07 -1.36 -8.99
CA GLN A 131 47.18 -1.36 -8.04
C GLN A 131 48.28 -0.46 -8.63
N THR A 132 48.79 0.40 -7.77
CA THR A 132 50.00 1.22 -7.90
C THR A 132 51.21 0.42 -8.31
#